data_AF-A0A132PHY9-F1
#
_entry.id   AF-A0A132PHY9-F1
#
_cell.length_a   1.000
_cell.length_b   1.000
_cell.length_c   1.000
_cell.angle_alpha   90.00
_cell.angle_beta   90.00
_cell.angle_gamma   90.00
#
_symmetry.space_group_name_H-M   'P 1'
#
loop_
_entity.id
_entity.type
_entity.pdbx_description
1 polymer ?
#
loop_
_entity_poly.entity_id
_entity_poly.type
_entity_poly.pdbx_seq_one_letter_code
_entity_poly.pdbx_strand_id
1 'polypeptide(L)'
;MTTQPKPMSEASIPQLVGQLQEQTSRLVRDELRLAQKEFQESARHAGIGAGLISAAGLLAVLGLMTVIAAAVAALSLVLPVWAAAVIVAVVLFLCAGVAALVSRKQVQQVPPPAAESVDSVKHDLAEIKEARHAR
;
A
#
# COMPACT_ATOMS: atom_id res chain seq x y z
N MET A 1 -16.16 -3.24 73.75
CA MET A 1 -15.07 -3.86 72.96
C MET A 1 -15.56 -5.26 72.62
N THR A 2 -15.77 -5.64 71.35
CA THR A 2 -14.71 -5.93 70.39
C THR A 2 -15.22 -5.86 68.94
N THR A 3 -14.61 -5.02 68.11
CA THR A 3 -14.72 -5.09 66.65
C THR A 3 -13.77 -6.18 66.15
N GLN A 4 -14.30 -7.29 65.66
CA GLN A 4 -13.49 -8.35 65.06
C GLN A 4 -12.95 -7.87 63.71
N PRO A 5 -11.62 -7.79 63.49
CA PRO A 5 -11.08 -7.34 62.22
C PRO A 5 -11.19 -8.48 61.20
N LYS A 6 -11.96 -8.26 60.13
CA LYS A 6 -11.99 -9.13 58.95
C LYS A 6 -10.55 -9.20 58.41
N PRO A 7 -9.90 -10.38 58.36
CA PRO A 7 -8.53 -10.46 57.87
C PRO A 7 -8.52 -9.98 56.42
N MET A 8 -7.78 -8.89 56.18
CA MET A 8 -7.37 -8.52 54.84
C MET A 8 -6.46 -9.64 54.35
N SER A 9 -7.03 -10.55 53.56
CA SER A 9 -6.27 -11.64 52.95
C SER A 9 -5.27 -11.00 51.99
N GLU A 10 -4.02 -10.88 52.42
CA GLU A 10 -2.89 -10.61 51.54
C GLU A 10 -2.97 -11.66 50.42
N ALA A 11 -3.14 -11.21 49.18
CA ALA A 11 -3.26 -12.11 48.06
C ALA A 11 -2.00 -12.98 48.00
N SER A 12 -2.18 -14.30 48.07
CA SER A 12 -1.07 -15.25 48.04
C SER A 12 -0.32 -15.10 46.71
N ILE A 13 1.02 -15.14 46.71
CA ILE A 13 1.88 -15.12 45.51
C ILE A 13 1.32 -15.93 44.31
N PRO A 14 0.80 -17.16 44.47
CA PRO A 14 0.17 -17.89 43.36
C PRO A 14 -1.08 -17.22 42.76
N GLN A 15 -1.88 -16.48 43.54
CA GLN A 15 -3.04 -15.74 43.04
C GLN A 15 -2.63 -14.51 42.23
N LEU A 16 -1.55 -13.81 42.63
CA LEU A 16 -1.01 -12.67 41.88
C LEU A 16 -0.45 -13.10 40.52
N VAL A 17 0.24 -14.24 40.46
CA VAL A 17 0.74 -14.82 39.20
C VAL A 17 -0.41 -15.18 38.27
N GLY A 18 -1.50 -15.78 38.78
CA GLY A 18 -2.70 -16.05 37.99
C GLY A 18 -3.36 -14.78 37.44
N GLN A 19 -3.44 -13.72 38.25
CA GLN A 19 -3.98 -12.43 37.82
C GLN A 19 -3.11 -11.75 36.74
N LEU A 20 -1.79 -11.78 36.89
CA LEU A 20 -0.83 -11.26 35.90
C LEU A 20 -0.93 -12.00 34.56
N GLN A 21 -1.03 -13.33 34.58
CA GLN A 21 -1.22 -14.13 33.36
C GLN A 21 -2.54 -13.77 32.66
N GLU A 22 -3.61 -13.59 33.43
CA GLU A 22 -4.89 -13.25 32.86
C GLU A 22 -4.94 -11.80 32.35
N GLN A 23 -4.30 -10.86 33.03
CA GLN A 23 -4.13 -9.48 32.55
C GLN A 23 -3.29 -9.42 31.28
N THR A 24 -2.20 -10.19 31.21
CA THR A 24 -1.34 -10.27 30.02
C THR A 24 -2.12 -10.85 28.83
N SER A 25 -2.90 -11.92 29.06
CA SER A 25 -3.77 -12.52 28.04
C SER A 25 -4.84 -11.54 27.54
N ARG A 26 -5.44 -10.76 28.45
CA ARG A 26 -6.38 -9.68 28.08
C ARG A 26 -5.70 -8.61 27.23
N LEU A 27 -4.54 -8.12 27.64
CA LEU A 27 -3.79 -7.08 26.94
C LEU A 27 -3.43 -7.50 25.52
N VAL A 28 -2.89 -8.72 25.34
CA VAL A 28 -2.57 -9.26 24.01
C VAL A 28 -3.82 -9.30 23.13
N ARG A 29 -4.96 -9.71 23.70
CA ARG A 29 -6.21 -9.81 22.93
C ARG A 29 -6.77 -8.43 22.56
N ASP A 30 -6.52 -7.41 23.37
CA ASP A 30 -6.93 -6.04 23.10
C ASP A 30 -6.01 -5.37 22.08
N GLU A 31 -4.69 -5.59 22.13
CA GLU A 31 -3.74 -5.16 21.09
C GLU A 31 -4.08 -5.78 19.73
N LEU A 32 -4.43 -7.08 19.70
CA LEU A 32 -4.87 -7.73 18.46
C LEU A 32 -6.15 -7.11 17.90
N ARG A 33 -7.12 -6.73 18.76
CA ARG A 33 -8.34 -6.05 18.34
C ARG A 33 -8.05 -4.65 17.83
N LEU A 34 -7.13 -3.93 18.46
CA LEU A 34 -6.72 -2.61 18.03
C LEU A 34 -6.02 -2.67 16.67
N ALA A 35 -5.03 -3.56 16.52
CA ALA A 35 -4.35 -3.81 15.26
C ALA A 35 -5.32 -4.24 14.15
N GLN A 36 -6.30 -5.09 14.46
CA GLN A 36 -7.34 -5.47 13.49
C GLN A 36 -8.19 -4.27 13.04
N LYS A 37 -8.56 -3.38 13.97
CA LYS A 37 -9.32 -2.17 13.67
C LYS A 37 -8.51 -1.22 12.78
N GLU A 38 -7.26 -0.96 13.14
CA GLU A 38 -6.37 -0.08 12.38
C GLU A 38 -6.05 -0.65 10.99
N PHE A 39 -5.86 -1.97 10.89
CA PHE A 39 -5.70 -2.66 9.61
C PHE A 39 -6.97 -2.54 8.77
N GLN A 40 -8.15 -2.73 9.35
CA GLN A 40 -9.42 -2.60 8.62
C GLN A 40 -9.64 -1.17 8.12
N GLU A 41 -9.31 -0.17 8.93
CA GLU A 41 -9.38 1.23 8.54
C GLU A 41 -8.38 1.56 7.43
N SER A 42 -7.14 1.09 7.56
CA SER A 42 -6.10 1.23 6.53
C SER A 42 -6.50 0.55 5.22
N ALA A 43 -7.01 -0.69 5.30
CA ALA A 43 -7.47 -1.46 4.14
C ALA A 43 -8.67 -0.79 3.46
N ARG A 44 -9.59 -0.19 4.22
CA ARG A 44 -10.73 0.56 3.67
C ARG A 44 -10.26 1.79 2.93
N HIS A 45 -9.37 2.60 3.51
CA HIS A 45 -8.85 3.80 2.86
C HIS A 45 -8.02 3.45 1.62
N ALA A 46 -7.16 2.44 1.70
CA ALA A 46 -6.42 1.92 0.56
C ALA A 46 -7.35 1.38 -0.52
N GLY A 47 -8.40 0.65 -0.15
CA GLY A 47 -9.39 0.10 -1.08
C GLY A 47 -10.20 1.17 -1.80
N ILE A 48 -10.67 2.20 -1.10
CA ILE A 48 -11.36 3.34 -1.71
C ILE A 48 -10.41 4.11 -2.63
N GLY A 49 -9.18 4.37 -2.18
CA GLY A 49 -8.17 5.06 -2.97
C GLY A 49 -7.83 4.31 -4.26
N ALA A 50 -7.54 3.01 -4.16
CA ALA A 50 -7.29 2.14 -5.31
C ALA A 50 -8.50 2.06 -6.24
N GLY A 51 -9.71 1.98 -5.69
CA GLY A 51 -10.96 1.98 -6.46
C GLY A 51 -11.17 3.27 -7.24
N LEU A 52 -10.96 4.44 -6.61
CA LEU A 52 -11.08 5.74 -7.27
C LEU A 52 -10.01 5.96 -8.34
N ILE A 53 -8.76 5.59 -8.07
CA ILE A 53 -7.67 5.67 -9.06
C ILE A 53 -7.97 4.76 -10.26
N SER A 54 -8.46 3.54 -10.01
CA SER A 54 -8.84 2.61 -11.07
C SER A 54 -10.00 3.16 -11.91
N ALA A 55 -11.04 3.71 -11.28
CA ALA A 55 -12.18 4.30 -11.96
C ALA A 55 -11.76 5.54 -12.78
N ALA A 56 -10.95 6.43 -12.20
CA ALA A 56 -10.41 7.60 -12.91
C ALA A 56 -9.55 7.18 -14.11
N GLY A 57 -8.70 6.16 -13.94
CA GLY A 57 -7.91 5.59 -15.04
C GLY A 57 -8.77 5.04 -16.16
N LEU A 58 -9.82 4.28 -15.84
CA LEU A 58 -10.77 3.76 -16.84
C LEU A 58 -11.50 4.89 -17.58
N LEU A 59 -12.00 5.89 -16.83
CA LEU A 59 -12.67 7.05 -17.43
C LEU A 59 -11.71 7.85 -18.33
N ALA A 60 -10.44 8.01 -17.95
CA ALA A 60 -9.44 8.65 -18.78
C ALA A 60 -9.18 7.88 -20.08
N VAL A 61 -9.12 6.55 -20.03
CA VAL A 61 -8.98 5.70 -21.23
C VAL A 61 -10.19 5.85 -22.14
N LEU A 62 -11.41 5.77 -21.59
CA LEU A 62 -12.64 5.94 -22.36
C LEU A 62 -12.73 7.33 -23.00
N GLY A 63 -12.44 8.38 -22.24
CA GLY A 63 -12.40 9.76 -22.74
C GLY A 63 -11.39 9.94 -23.86
N LEU A 64 -10.18 9.36 -23.72
CA LEU A 64 -9.17 9.39 -24.77
C LEU A 64 -9.67 8.70 -26.05
N MET A 65 -10.30 7.52 -25.95
CA MET A 65 -10.89 6.83 -27.11
C MET A 65 -11.97 7.67 -27.79
N THR A 66 -12.82 8.35 -27.02
CA THR A 66 -13.84 9.27 -27.57
C THR A 66 -13.19 10.45 -28.30
N VAL A 67 -12.14 11.05 -27.75
CA VAL A 67 -11.39 12.15 -28.39
C VAL A 67 -10.73 11.68 -29.69
N ILE A 68 -10.13 10.48 -29.70
CA ILE A 68 -9.54 9.89 -30.91
C ILE A 68 -10.62 9.69 -31.98
N ALA A 69 -11.76 9.10 -31.60
CA ALA A 69 -12.88 8.91 -32.53
C ALA A 69 -13.41 10.25 -33.08
N ALA A 70 -13.52 11.28 -32.24
CA ALA A 70 -13.93 12.62 -32.64
C ALA A 70 -12.93 13.26 -33.62
N ALA A 71 -11.62 13.10 -33.38
CA ALA A 71 -10.58 13.59 -34.28
C ALA A 71 -10.64 12.91 -35.66
N VAL A 72 -10.81 11.58 -35.68
CA VAL A 72 -11.00 10.82 -36.93
C VAL A 72 -12.27 11.28 -37.65
N ALA A 73 -13.38 11.42 -36.93
CA ALA A 73 -14.65 11.89 -37.49
C ALA A 73 -14.51 13.30 -38.10
N ALA A 74 -13.87 14.23 -37.38
CA ALA A 74 -13.65 15.58 -37.87
C ALA A 74 -12.78 15.61 -39.14
N LEU A 75 -11.68 14.85 -39.18
CA LEU A 75 -10.84 14.75 -40.38
C LEU A 75 -11.54 14.03 -41.53
N SER A 76 -12.46 13.10 -41.22
CA SER A 76 -13.23 12.39 -42.25
C SER A 76 -14.19 13.29 -43.05
N LEU A 77 -14.45 14.52 -42.58
CA LEU A 77 -15.22 15.52 -43.32
C LEU A 77 -14.51 16.00 -44.60
N VAL A 78 -13.18 15.88 -44.65
CA VAL A 78 -12.35 16.37 -45.77
C VAL A 78 -11.47 15.30 -46.41
N LEU A 79 -11.32 14.14 -45.76
CA LEU A 79 -10.49 13.01 -46.19
C LEU A 79 -11.26 11.69 -46.06
N PRO A 80 -10.90 10.63 -46.81
CA PRO A 80 -11.48 9.31 -46.57
C PRO A 80 -11.12 8.80 -45.18
N VAL A 81 -12.04 8.07 -44.55
CA VAL A 81 -11.93 7.63 -43.15
C VAL A 81 -10.63 6.89 -42.84
N TRP A 82 -10.13 6.09 -43.79
CA TRP A 82 -8.87 5.34 -43.61
C TRP A 82 -7.66 6.28 -43.51
N ALA A 83 -7.61 7.35 -44.30
CA ALA A 83 -6.51 8.31 -44.28
C ALA A 83 -6.56 9.15 -42.99
N ALA A 84 -7.75 9.59 -42.59
CA ALA A 84 -7.96 10.26 -41.31
C ALA A 84 -7.48 9.41 -40.12
N ALA A 85 -7.86 8.13 -40.08
CA ALA A 85 -7.43 7.19 -39.04
C ALA A 85 -5.91 7.01 -39.00
N VAL A 86 -5.26 6.86 -40.16
CA VAL A 86 -3.79 6.74 -40.24
C VAL A 86 -3.09 8.00 -39.72
N ILE A 87 -3.56 9.19 -40.09
CA ILE A 87 -2.97 10.46 -39.63
C ILE A 87 -3.07 10.56 -38.10
N VAL A 88 -4.25 10.32 -37.53
CA VAL A 88 -4.45 10.36 -36.08
C VAL A 88 -3.56 9.32 -35.38
N ALA A 89 -3.46 8.11 -35.94
CA ALA A 89 -2.59 7.06 -35.40
C ALA A 89 -1.11 7.49 -35.37
N VAL A 90 -0.59 8.07 -36.46
CA VAL A 90 0.80 8.57 -36.51
C VAL A 90 1.05 9.62 -35.45
N VAL A 91 0.14 10.60 -35.29
CA VAL A 91 0.26 11.64 -34.25
C VAL A 91 0.29 11.01 -32.85
N LEU A 92 -0.59 10.05 -32.57
CA LEU A 92 -0.62 9.35 -31.29
C LEU A 92 0.66 8.55 -31.03
N PHE A 93 1.20 7.85 -32.03
CA PHE A 93 2.45 7.10 -31.89
C PHE A 93 3.65 8.02 -31.67
N LEU A 94 3.68 9.20 -32.29
CA LEU A 94 4.72 10.20 -32.01
C LEU A 94 4.62 10.70 -30.57
N CYS A 95 3.43 11.08 -30.11
CA CYS A 95 3.20 11.48 -28.72
C CYS A 95 3.58 10.37 -27.72
N ALA A 96 3.19 9.13 -28.01
CA ALA A 96 3.53 7.97 -27.18
C ALA A 96 5.05 7.71 -27.16
N GLY A 97 5.72 7.85 -28.30
CA GLY A 97 7.18 7.75 -28.39
C GLY A 97 7.88 8.80 -27.53
N VAL A 98 7.45 10.07 -27.61
CA VAL A 98 7.99 11.15 -26.78
C VAL A 98 7.72 10.89 -25.30
N ALA A 99 6.49 10.53 -24.93
CA ALA A 99 6.14 10.20 -23.55
C ALA A 99 6.99 9.03 -23.01
N ALA A 100 7.19 7.97 -23.81
CA ALA A 100 8.02 6.85 -23.43
C ALA A 100 9.49 7.26 -23.21
N LEU A 101 10.04 8.13 -24.06
CA LEU A 101 11.40 8.64 -23.89
C LEU A 101 11.53 9.49 -22.62
N VAL A 102 10.55 10.35 -22.34
CA VAL A 102 10.51 11.19 -21.12
C VAL A 102 10.38 10.33 -19.87
N SER A 103 9.49 9.33 -19.87
CA SER A 103 9.31 8.40 -18.76
C SER A 103 10.59 7.61 -18.48
N ARG A 104 11.26 7.11 -19.53
CA ARG A 104 12.55 6.41 -19.37
C ARG A 104 13.61 7.31 -18.75
N LYS A 105 13.68 8.59 -19.14
CA LYS A 105 14.61 9.55 -18.54
C LYS A 105 14.30 9.82 -17.07
N GLN A 106 13.03 9.96 -16.70
CA GLN A 106 12.63 10.16 -15.30
C GLN A 106 12.94 8.93 -14.45
N VAL A 107 12.60 7.72 -14.91
CA VAL A 107 12.89 6.48 -14.18
C VAL A 107 14.39 6.28 -13.98
N GLN A 108 15.22 6.65 -14.95
CA GLN A 108 16.69 6.60 -14.82
C GLN A 108 17.27 7.62 -13.84
N GLN A 109 16.53 8.69 -13.53
CA GLN A 109 16.94 9.72 -12.57
C GLN A 109 16.48 9.43 -11.14
N VAL A 110 15.58 8.46 -10.94
CA VAL A 110 15.20 8.01 -9.60
C VAL A 110 16.39 7.26 -9.02
N PRO A 111 17.03 7.76 -7.94
CA PRO A 111 18.07 7.01 -7.25
C PRO A 111 17.49 5.64 -6.87
N PRO A 112 18.26 4.54 -6.97
CA PRO A 112 17.80 3.25 -6.48
C PRO A 112 17.24 3.45 -5.06
N PRO A 113 16.08 2.83 -4.70
CA PRO A 113 15.51 2.94 -3.37
C PRO A 113 16.65 2.75 -2.39
N ALA A 114 16.88 3.77 -1.54
CA ALA A 114 18.13 3.99 -0.83
C ALA A 114 18.71 2.64 -0.40
N ALA A 115 19.89 2.31 -0.90
CA ALA A 115 20.54 1.02 -0.64
C ALA A 115 20.63 0.72 0.88
N GLU A 116 20.51 1.73 1.73
CA GLU A 116 20.30 1.59 3.18
C GLU A 116 19.16 0.63 3.55
N SER A 117 18.03 0.60 2.85
CA SER A 117 16.88 -0.26 3.22
C SER A 117 17.11 -1.74 2.92
N VAL A 118 17.95 -2.05 1.93
CA VAL A 118 18.30 -3.43 1.58
C VAL A 118 19.59 -3.87 2.26
N ASP A 119 20.52 -2.96 2.52
CA ASP A 119 21.75 -3.26 3.27
C ASP A 119 21.51 -3.34 4.77
N SER A 120 20.57 -2.58 5.36
CA SER A 120 20.15 -2.76 6.76
C SER A 120 19.51 -4.15 6.96
N VAL A 121 18.61 -4.56 6.06
CA VAL A 121 17.98 -5.89 6.10
C VAL A 121 19.01 -7.01 5.93
N LYS A 122 20.04 -6.83 5.10
CA LYS A 122 21.14 -7.81 4.98
C LYS A 122 22.01 -7.86 6.23
N HIS A 123 22.28 -6.72 6.85
CA HIS A 123 23.09 -6.64 8.07
C HIS A 123 22.36 -7.31 9.24
N ASP A 124 21.06 -7.05 9.39
CA ASP A 124 20.21 -7.67 10.41
C ASP A 124 20.11 -9.19 10.22
N LEU A 125 20.02 -9.67 8.97
CA LEU A 125 20.03 -11.10 8.66
C LEU A 125 21.39 -11.77 8.93
N ALA A 126 22.50 -11.05 8.72
CA ALA A 126 23.84 -11.54 9.00
C ALA A 126 24.05 -11.71 10.51
N GLU A 127 23.64 -10.71 11.31
CA GLU A 127 23.78 -10.72 12.77
C GLU A 127 22.95 -11.86 13.42
N ILE A 128 21.73 -12.09 12.94
CA ILE A 128 20.88 -13.20 13.40
C ILE A 128 21.50 -14.56 13.04
N LYS A 129 22.12 -14.67 11.86
CA LYS A 129 22.75 -15.92 11.42
C LYS A 129 24.01 -16.23 12.23
N GLU A 130 24.77 -15.21 12.59
CA GLU A 130 25.99 -15.33 13.40
C GLU A 130 25.65 -15.67 14.87
N ALA A 131 24.60 -15.07 15.43
CA ALA A 131 24.07 -15.42 16.75
C ALA A 131 23.53 -16.86 16.83
N ARG A 132 23.07 -17.44 15.70
CA ARG A 132 22.62 -18.83 15.62
C ARG A 132 23.77 -19.83 15.46
N HIS A 133 24.91 -19.42 14.89
CA HIS A 133 26.10 -20.27 14.73
C HIS A 133 27.03 -20.25 15.95
N ALA A 134 26.90 -19.26 16.84
CA ALA A 134 27.63 -19.18 18.11
C ALA A 134 27.01 -20.02 19.26
N ARG A 135 26.07 -20.92 18.96
CA ARG A 135 25.41 -21.84 19.90
C ARG A 135 25.60 -23.28 19.45
#